data_AF-A0ABD1I1D6-F1
#
_entry.id   AF-A0ABD1I1D6-F1
#
_cell.length_a   1.000
_cell.length_b   1.000
_cell.length_c   1.000
_cell.angle_alpha   90.00
_cell.angle_beta   90.00
_cell.angle_gamma   90.00
#
_symmetry.space_group_name_H-M   'P 1'
#
loop_
_entity.id
_entity.type
_entity.pdbx_description
1 polymer ?
#
loop_
_entity_poly.entity_id
_entity_poly.type
_entity_poly.pdbx_seq_one_letter_code
_entity_poly.pdbx_strand_id
1 'polypeptide(L)'
;MSTPNPHHVGAPSLELELVQKRMEIKPKDLSIVWGKDNRYWSVSEDGAAELYQVSWLEVTGCVSKTDPDKKYEVGFRISLTADAFGWSGSPVYILVKRGKTAKFKGHKFSLDTPKDNDDIKAEIDPINIPTTDEDADAKEENSKVYFGLYEVWRGKWKGGLKIHHAFIQEIVV
;
A
#
# COMPACT_ATOMS: atom_id res chain seq x y z
N MET A 1 -33.23 -2.04 0.52
CA MET A 1 -32.30 -0.91 0.70
C MET A 1 -30.89 -1.43 0.49
N SER A 2 -30.12 -0.89 -0.45
CA SER A 2 -28.72 -1.27 -0.63
C SER A 2 -27.90 -0.58 0.46
N THR A 3 -27.21 -1.34 1.30
CA THR A 3 -26.28 -0.77 2.29
C THR A 3 -25.11 -0.13 1.56
N PRO A 4 -24.74 1.13 1.87
CA PRO A 4 -23.57 1.76 1.26
C PRO A 4 -22.31 0.94 1.54
N ASN A 5 -21.47 0.73 0.53
CA ASN A 5 -20.19 0.05 0.70
C ASN A 5 -19.29 0.89 1.65
N PRO A 6 -18.87 0.36 2.82
CA PRO A 6 -18.07 1.09 3.79
C PRO A 6 -16.59 1.22 3.39
N HIS A 7 -16.16 0.47 2.37
CA HIS A 7 -14.79 0.49 1.88
C HIS A 7 -14.58 1.71 0.98
N HIS A 8 -13.45 2.39 1.20
CA HIS A 8 -12.93 3.34 0.21
C HIS A 8 -12.24 2.52 -0.87
N VAL A 9 -12.82 2.51 -2.06
CA VAL A 9 -12.19 1.91 -3.23
C VAL A 9 -11.42 3.03 -3.88
N GLY A 10 -10.09 2.95 -3.82
CA GLY A 10 -9.21 3.83 -4.58
C GLY A 10 -9.37 3.59 -6.07
N ALA A 11 -8.64 4.31 -6.91
CA ALA A 11 -8.56 4.02 -8.34
C ALA A 11 -7.37 3.09 -8.61
N PRO A 12 -7.54 1.74 -8.57
CA PRO A 12 -6.46 0.78 -8.84
C PRO A 12 -5.94 0.82 -10.28
N SER A 13 -6.65 1.55 -11.15
CA SER A 13 -6.41 1.73 -12.58
C SER A 13 -5.99 3.15 -12.92
N LEU A 14 -5.58 3.96 -11.95
CA LEU A 14 -4.80 5.15 -12.29
C LEU A 14 -3.57 4.60 -13.00
N GLU A 15 -3.60 4.68 -14.32
CA GLU A 15 -2.46 4.56 -15.22
C GLU A 15 -1.51 5.72 -14.88
N LEU A 16 -0.98 5.61 -13.69
CA LEU A 16 0.19 6.24 -13.25
C LEU A 16 1.28 5.52 -14.04
N GLU A 17 1.46 5.96 -15.28
CA GLU A 17 2.61 5.60 -16.09
C GLU A 17 3.83 6.07 -15.33
N LEU A 18 4.86 5.23 -15.23
CA LEU A 18 6.13 5.62 -14.64
C LEU A 18 6.80 6.65 -15.59
N VAL A 19 6.31 7.89 -15.61
CA VAL A 19 6.87 8.99 -16.42
C VAL A 19 8.29 9.32 -15.92
N GLN A 20 8.57 8.98 -14.67
CA GLN A 20 9.83 9.16 -13.96
C GLN A 20 10.11 7.91 -13.11
N LYS A 21 11.37 7.68 -12.75
CA LYS A 21 11.80 6.53 -11.94
C LYS A 21 11.11 6.41 -10.57
N ARG A 22 10.34 7.40 -10.11
CA ARG A 22 9.59 7.39 -8.84
C ARG A 22 8.21 8.01 -9.02
N MET A 23 7.27 7.52 -8.22
CA MET A 23 5.89 7.94 -8.24
C MET A 23 5.29 7.88 -6.84
N GLU A 24 4.51 8.91 -6.49
CA GLU A 24 3.69 8.94 -5.28
C GLU A 24 2.24 8.61 -5.60
N ILE A 25 1.59 7.88 -4.70
CA ILE A 25 0.20 7.45 -4.78
C ILE A 25 -0.51 8.05 -3.58
N LYS A 26 -1.44 8.99 -3.82
CA LYS A 26 -2.12 9.71 -2.75
C LYS A 26 -3.15 8.80 -2.06
N PRO A 27 -3.53 9.08 -0.80
CA PRO A 27 -4.44 8.21 -0.06
C PRO A 27 -5.80 8.00 -0.73
N LYS A 28 -6.32 9.00 -1.46
CA LYS A 28 -7.54 8.88 -2.25
C LYS A 28 -7.48 7.79 -3.34
N ASP A 29 -6.28 7.47 -3.82
CA ASP A 29 -6.05 6.49 -4.88
C ASP A 29 -5.79 5.08 -4.31
N LEU A 30 -5.63 4.96 -2.99
CA LEU A 30 -5.49 3.68 -2.29
C LEU A 30 -6.87 3.10 -1.94
N SER A 31 -6.96 1.78 -1.93
CA SER A 31 -8.14 1.09 -1.38
C SER A 31 -7.96 0.91 0.13
N ILE A 32 -8.85 1.51 0.91
CA ILE A 32 -8.78 1.53 2.38
C ILE A 32 -10.02 0.82 2.94
N VAL A 33 -9.80 -0.27 3.66
CA VAL A 33 -10.88 -0.97 4.35
C VAL A 33 -11.46 -0.06 5.44
N TRP A 34 -12.79 0.14 5.40
CA TRP A 34 -13.53 1.13 6.19
C TRP A 34 -13.24 2.61 5.87
N GLY A 35 -12.53 2.91 4.79
CA GLY A 35 -12.09 4.29 4.49
C GLY A 35 -13.21 5.31 4.21
N LYS A 36 -14.46 4.86 3.92
CA LYS A 36 -15.62 5.75 3.78
C LYS A 36 -16.40 5.95 5.09
N ASP A 37 -16.01 5.23 6.14
CA ASP A 37 -16.66 5.30 7.43
C ASP A 37 -15.88 6.26 8.33
N ASN A 38 -16.43 7.46 8.49
CA ASN A 38 -15.81 8.56 9.23
C ASN A 38 -15.65 8.27 10.74
N ARG A 39 -16.19 7.15 11.24
CA ARG A 39 -15.92 6.67 12.61
C ARG A 39 -14.52 6.06 12.74
N TYR A 40 -13.98 5.57 11.64
CA TYR A 40 -12.71 4.83 11.59
C TYR A 40 -11.62 5.58 10.86
N TRP A 41 -11.95 6.33 9.80
CA TRP A 41 -10.98 7.04 8.97
C TRP A 41 -11.40 8.46 8.64
N SER A 42 -10.43 9.33 8.39
CA SER A 42 -10.61 10.56 7.62
C SER A 42 -9.68 10.53 6.41
N VAL A 43 -10.26 10.40 5.22
CA VAL A 43 -9.51 10.37 3.96
C VAL A 43 -9.74 11.70 3.25
N SER A 44 -8.73 12.57 3.29
CA SER A 44 -8.76 13.86 2.58
C SER A 44 -8.37 13.70 1.11
N GLU A 45 -8.91 14.54 0.22
CA GLU A 45 -8.59 14.52 -1.22
C GLU A 45 -7.16 15.00 -1.52
N ASP A 46 -6.64 15.93 -0.71
CA ASP A 46 -5.32 16.55 -0.89
C ASP A 46 -4.39 16.34 0.32
N GLY A 47 -4.89 15.64 1.36
CA GLY A 47 -4.18 15.42 2.62
C GLY A 47 -3.87 13.96 2.91
N ALA A 48 -3.31 13.72 4.09
CA ALA A 48 -3.10 12.39 4.61
C ALA A 48 -4.44 11.70 4.93
N ALA A 49 -4.47 10.37 4.83
CA ALA A 49 -5.52 9.57 5.44
C ALA A 49 -5.18 9.33 6.91
N GLU A 50 -6.04 9.78 7.82
CA GLU A 50 -5.90 9.61 9.26
C GLU A 50 -6.78 8.47 9.75
N LEU A 51 -6.17 7.51 10.43
CA LEU A 51 -6.83 6.39 11.07
C LEU A 51 -7.24 6.80 12.49
N TYR A 52 -8.54 6.90 12.75
CA TYR A 52 -9.06 7.12 14.09
C TYR A 52 -8.98 5.86 14.95
N GLN A 53 -9.53 4.75 14.44
CA GLN A 53 -9.46 3.45 15.14
C GLN A 53 -9.84 2.28 14.23
N VAL A 54 -9.07 1.18 14.25
CA VAL A 54 -9.47 -0.12 13.69
C VAL A 54 -8.86 -1.28 14.47
N SER A 55 -9.48 -2.46 14.44
CA SER A 55 -8.85 -3.73 14.85
C SER A 55 -8.20 -4.48 13.67
N TRP A 56 -8.54 -4.08 12.44
CA TRP A 56 -8.06 -4.65 11.17
C TRP A 56 -7.57 -3.50 10.28
N LEU A 57 -6.26 -3.39 10.07
CA LEU A 57 -5.67 -2.42 9.14
C LEU A 57 -5.37 -3.12 7.81
N GLU A 58 -6.00 -2.65 6.75
CA GLU A 58 -5.72 -3.08 5.38
C GLU A 58 -5.88 -1.90 4.41
N VAL A 59 -4.75 -1.49 3.83
CA VAL A 59 -4.68 -0.45 2.80
C VAL A 59 -3.92 -1.02 1.62
N THR A 60 -4.50 -1.01 0.42
CA THR A 60 -3.93 -1.66 -0.76
C THR A 60 -3.89 -0.74 -1.96
N GLY A 61 -3.00 -1.06 -2.90
CA GLY A 61 -2.87 -0.36 -4.16
C GLY A 61 -2.33 -1.26 -5.26
N CYS A 62 -2.42 -0.78 -6.49
CA CYS A 62 -1.92 -1.44 -7.68
C CYS A 62 -1.34 -0.38 -8.63
N VAL A 63 -0.17 -0.66 -9.21
CA VAL A 63 0.43 0.14 -10.27
C VAL A 63 0.61 -0.76 -11.50
N SER A 64 0.03 -0.39 -12.63
CA SER A 64 0.18 -1.08 -13.91
C SER A 64 1.29 -0.48 -14.77
N LYS A 65 1.61 -1.10 -15.91
CA LYS A 65 2.62 -0.61 -16.88
C LYS A 65 4.03 -0.48 -16.28
N THR A 66 4.35 -1.25 -15.25
CA THR A 66 5.73 -1.38 -14.76
C THR A 66 6.52 -2.32 -15.67
N ASP A 67 7.83 -2.09 -15.80
CA ASP A 67 8.72 -2.94 -16.60
C ASP A 67 9.02 -4.24 -15.81
N PRO A 68 8.62 -5.43 -16.31
CA PRO A 68 8.85 -6.72 -15.64
C PRO A 68 10.31 -7.05 -15.36
N ASP A 69 11.23 -6.48 -16.14
CA ASP A 69 12.68 -6.73 -16.06
C ASP A 69 13.39 -5.79 -15.08
N LYS A 70 12.68 -4.79 -14.56
CA LYS A 70 13.20 -3.84 -13.57
C LYS A 70 12.85 -4.22 -12.15
N LYS A 71 13.71 -3.79 -11.22
CA LYS A 71 13.48 -3.82 -9.78
C LYS A 71 12.75 -2.57 -9.33
N TYR A 72 11.90 -2.72 -8.32
CA TYR A 72 11.17 -1.60 -7.73
C TYR A 72 11.24 -1.64 -6.21
N GLU A 73 11.23 -0.48 -5.58
CA GLU A 73 10.98 -0.30 -4.16
C GLU A 73 9.55 0.22 -3.99
N VAL A 74 8.79 -0.34 -3.05
CA VAL A 74 7.46 0.16 -2.68
C VAL A 74 7.45 0.47 -1.20
N GLY A 75 6.89 1.62 -0.85
CA GLY A 75 6.84 2.06 0.55
C GLY A 75 5.67 2.98 0.83
N PHE A 76 5.57 3.35 2.11
CA PHE A 76 4.58 4.29 2.61
C PHE A 76 5.30 5.37 3.42
N ARG A 77 4.94 6.62 3.15
CA ARG A 77 5.28 7.74 4.04
C ARG A 77 4.18 7.89 5.07
N ILE A 78 4.52 7.68 6.33
CA ILE A 78 3.56 7.67 7.43
C ILE A 78 4.05 8.51 8.60
N SER A 79 3.11 8.88 9.47
CA SER A 79 3.42 9.46 10.78
C SER A 79 2.40 9.02 11.81
N LEU A 80 2.72 9.21 13.09
CA LEU A 80 1.78 8.99 14.20
C LEU A 80 1.33 10.33 14.78
N THR A 81 0.07 10.41 15.19
CA THR A 81 -0.41 11.52 16.03
C THR A 81 0.09 11.36 17.46
N ALA A 82 0.07 12.44 18.24
CA ALA A 82 0.51 12.43 19.63
C ALA A 82 -0.31 11.49 20.53
N ASP A 83 -1.56 11.22 20.14
CA ASP A 83 -2.50 10.32 20.81
C ASP A 83 -2.59 8.93 20.15
N ALA A 84 -1.64 8.58 19.27
CA ALA A 84 -1.60 7.26 18.66
C ALA A 84 -1.50 6.13 19.70
N PHE A 85 -2.26 5.05 19.49
CA PHE A 85 -2.41 3.98 20.46
C PHE A 85 -2.52 2.60 19.80
N GLY A 86 -2.33 1.55 20.60
CA GLY A 86 -2.63 0.16 20.18
C GLY A 86 -1.56 -0.54 19.34
N TRP A 87 -0.54 0.18 18.88
CA TRP A 87 0.54 -0.34 18.03
C TRP A 87 1.51 -1.27 18.76
N SER A 88 1.71 -1.08 20.07
CA SER A 88 2.57 -1.94 20.90
C SER A 88 2.20 -3.41 20.79
N GLY A 89 3.16 -4.22 20.29
CA GLY A 89 2.99 -5.66 20.04
C GLY A 89 2.23 -6.01 18.75
N SER A 90 1.87 -5.02 17.95
CA SER A 90 1.10 -5.12 16.70
C SER A 90 1.96 -4.66 15.51
N PRO A 91 2.89 -5.51 15.05
CA PRO A 91 3.77 -5.17 13.94
C PRO A 91 2.98 -4.97 12.65
N VAL A 92 3.39 -3.97 11.87
CA VAL A 92 2.80 -3.65 10.57
C VAL A 92 3.64 -4.27 9.47
N TYR A 93 2.97 -4.67 8.39
CA TYR A 93 3.57 -5.34 7.25
C TYR A 93 3.32 -4.53 5.99
N ILE A 94 4.37 -4.27 5.22
CA ILE A 94 4.23 -3.92 3.81
C ILE A 94 4.36 -5.21 3.03
N LEU A 95 3.31 -5.59 2.30
CA LEU A 95 3.32 -6.75 1.42
C LEU A 95 3.27 -6.29 -0.02
N VAL A 96 4.09 -6.90 -0.87
CA VAL A 96 4.26 -6.54 -2.27
C VAL A 96 4.33 -7.79 -3.13
N LYS A 97 3.72 -7.77 -4.31
CA LYS A 97 3.85 -8.83 -5.33
C LYS A 97 3.70 -8.25 -6.73
N ARG A 98 4.27 -8.95 -7.70
CA ARG A 98 4.09 -8.64 -9.12
C ARG A 98 3.15 -9.65 -9.77
N GLY A 99 2.12 -9.17 -10.45
CA GLY A 99 1.03 -9.99 -10.95
C GLY A 99 0.23 -10.71 -9.86
N LYS A 100 -0.85 -11.37 -10.25
CA LYS A 100 -1.76 -12.10 -9.35
C LYS A 100 -1.15 -13.36 -8.76
N THR A 101 -0.33 -14.07 -9.52
CA THR A 101 0.14 -15.43 -9.21
C THR A 101 1.43 -15.47 -8.40
N ALA A 102 2.19 -14.37 -8.34
CA ALA A 102 3.41 -14.33 -7.55
C ALA A 102 3.12 -14.36 -6.04
N LYS A 103 4.07 -14.94 -5.29
CA LYS A 103 4.07 -14.90 -3.83
C LYS A 103 4.37 -13.48 -3.35
N PHE A 104 3.70 -13.06 -2.28
CA PHE A 104 4.02 -11.81 -1.61
C PHE A 104 5.41 -11.87 -0.98
N LYS A 105 6.19 -10.80 -1.19
CA LYS A 105 7.34 -10.44 -0.36
C LYS A 105 6.86 -9.44 0.68
N GLY A 106 7.44 -9.47 1.87
CA GLY A 106 6.96 -8.69 2.99
C GLY A 106 8.10 -8.07 3.80
N HIS A 107 7.92 -6.81 4.20
CA HIS A 107 8.73 -6.17 5.22
C HIS A 107 7.89 -5.93 6.47
N LYS A 108 8.39 -6.38 7.61
CA LYS A 108 7.74 -6.26 8.92
C LYS A 108 8.45 -5.18 9.74
N PHE A 109 7.69 -4.27 10.32
CA PHE A 109 8.24 -3.23 11.19
C PHE A 109 7.32 -2.93 12.36
N SER A 110 7.89 -2.32 13.40
CA SER A 110 7.13 -1.83 14.55
C SER A 110 6.84 -0.32 14.44
N LEU A 111 5.72 0.09 15.02
CA LEU A 111 5.30 1.49 15.20
C LEU A 111 5.41 1.92 16.68
N ASP A 112 6.08 1.13 17.51
CA ASP A 112 6.17 1.34 18.97
C ASP A 112 7.15 2.44 19.37
N THR A 113 8.02 2.83 18.45
CA THR A 113 8.95 3.95 18.59
C THR A 113 8.42 5.14 17.80
N PRO A 114 8.49 6.38 18.33
CA PRO A 114 8.14 7.58 17.57
C PRO A 114 8.86 7.58 16.23
N LYS A 115 8.11 7.66 15.14
CA LYS A 115 8.64 7.86 13.79
C LYS A 115 8.21 9.23 13.32
N ASP A 116 9.13 10.17 13.37
CA ASP A 116 8.92 11.50 12.84
C ASP A 116 9.08 11.45 11.31
N ASN A 117 7.96 11.37 10.58
CA ASN A 117 7.94 11.58 9.12
C ASN A 117 8.86 10.67 8.29
N ASP A 118 9.15 9.45 8.76
CA ASP A 118 10.03 8.51 8.07
C ASP A 118 9.31 7.74 6.95
N ASP A 119 10.02 7.54 5.83
CA ASP A 119 9.61 6.64 4.76
C ASP A 119 9.91 5.19 5.19
N ILE A 120 8.90 4.32 5.24
CA ILE A 120 9.09 2.88 5.51
C ILE A 120 8.86 2.10 4.23
N LYS A 121 9.79 1.18 3.92
CA LYS A 121 9.95 0.64 2.57
C LYS A 121 10.12 -0.87 2.54
N ALA A 122 9.74 -1.48 1.43
CA ALA A 122 9.98 -2.88 1.09
C ALA A 122 10.46 -2.98 -0.37
N GLU A 123 11.47 -3.81 -0.62
CA GLU A 123 12.01 -4.03 -1.96
C GLU A 123 11.24 -5.13 -2.73
N ILE A 124 11.14 -4.95 -4.04
CA ILE A 124 10.56 -5.87 -5.02
C ILE A 124 11.66 -6.25 -6.02
N ASP A 125 11.99 -7.54 -6.05
CA ASP A 125 12.89 -8.10 -7.06
C ASP A 125 12.21 -8.22 -8.44
N PRO A 126 12.99 -8.32 -9.53
CA PRO A 126 12.46 -8.52 -10.87
C PRO A 126 11.80 -9.90 -10.96
N ILE A 127 10.94 -10.08 -11.95
CA ILE A 127 10.43 -11.42 -12.28
C ILE A 127 11.52 -12.14 -13.08
N ASN A 128 12.03 -13.24 -12.52
CA ASN A 128 12.94 -14.15 -13.25
C ASN A 128 12.18 -15.23 -14.04
N ILE A 129 10.88 -15.06 -14.29
CA ILE A 129 10.06 -16.01 -15.03
C ILE A 129 9.99 -15.50 -16.47
N PRO A 130 10.59 -16.20 -17.46
CA PRO A 130 10.47 -15.81 -18.86
C PRO A 130 9.00 -15.85 -19.25
N THR A 131 8.45 -14.70 -19.63
CA THR A 131 7.15 -14.63 -20.28
C THR A 131 7.41 -14.71 -21.77
N THR A 132 6.90 -15.77 -22.42
CA THR A 132 6.95 -15.89 -23.88
C THR A 132 6.06 -14.83 -24.51
N ASP A 133 6.39 -14.41 -25.74
CA ASP A 133 5.68 -13.34 -26.43
C ASP A 133 4.20 -13.63 -26.71
N GLU A 134 3.79 -14.89 -26.55
CA GLU A 134 2.49 -15.44 -26.94
C GLU A 134 1.38 -15.26 -25.88
N ASP A 135 1.72 -14.92 -24.62
CA ASP A 135 0.75 -14.76 -23.53
C ASP A 135 0.53 -13.28 -23.15
N ALA A 136 -0.27 -12.56 -23.95
CA ALA A 136 -0.58 -11.14 -23.74
C ALA A 136 -1.17 -10.85 -22.35
N ASP A 137 -2.05 -11.72 -21.85
CA ASP A 137 -2.64 -11.61 -20.51
C ASP A 137 -1.58 -11.75 -19.40
N ALA A 138 -0.59 -12.63 -19.59
CA ALA A 138 0.50 -12.81 -18.64
C ALA A 138 1.44 -11.59 -18.64
N LYS A 139 1.70 -10.99 -19.80
CA LYS A 139 2.46 -9.73 -19.90
C LYS A 139 1.75 -8.57 -19.22
N GLU A 140 0.45 -8.39 -19.47
CA GLU A 140 -0.32 -7.34 -18.82
C GLU A 140 -0.30 -7.51 -17.30
N GLU A 141 -0.49 -8.74 -16.81
CA GLU A 141 -0.50 -9.04 -15.39
C GLU A 141 0.90 -8.88 -14.75
N ASN A 142 1.97 -9.28 -15.45
CA ASN A 142 3.35 -9.07 -14.98
C ASN A 142 3.76 -7.60 -14.94
N SER A 143 3.08 -6.74 -15.72
CA SER A 143 3.27 -5.29 -15.64
C SER A 143 2.64 -4.66 -14.39
N LYS A 144 1.83 -5.42 -13.63
CA LYS A 144 1.13 -4.94 -12.43
C LYS A 144 1.92 -5.26 -11.17
N VAL A 145 2.14 -4.24 -10.34
CA VAL A 145 2.67 -4.37 -8.98
C VAL A 145 1.54 -4.11 -7.99
N TYR A 146 1.21 -5.12 -7.21
CA TYR A 146 0.26 -5.05 -6.11
C TYR A 146 1.00 -4.85 -4.80
N PHE A 147 0.46 -3.99 -3.94
CA PHE A 147 1.06 -3.73 -2.64
C PHE A 147 0.00 -3.39 -1.60
N GLY A 148 0.39 -3.46 -0.33
CA GLY A 148 -0.45 -2.97 0.75
C GLY A 148 0.25 -2.89 2.09
N LEU A 149 -0.40 -2.16 2.99
CA LEU A 149 -0.04 -1.96 4.39
C LEU A 149 -1.04 -2.71 5.28
N TYR A 150 -0.53 -3.61 6.11
CA TYR A 150 -1.35 -4.58 6.85
C TYR A 150 -1.01 -4.64 8.34
N GLU A 151 -2.06 -4.65 9.16
CA GLU A 151 -2.05 -5.21 10.52
C GLU A 151 -3.43 -5.86 10.73
N VAL A 152 -3.55 -7.11 10.30
CA VAL A 152 -4.82 -7.86 10.30
C VAL A 152 -4.84 -9.04 11.28
N TRP A 153 -3.71 -9.31 11.94
CA TRP A 153 -3.50 -10.57 12.68
C TRP A 153 -3.73 -10.44 14.17
N ARG A 154 -3.46 -9.29 14.78
CA ARG A 154 -3.57 -9.14 16.24
C ARG A 154 -5.00 -8.86 16.71
N GLY A 155 -5.85 -8.27 15.86
CA GLY A 155 -7.21 -7.90 16.23
C GLY A 155 -7.30 -6.82 17.32
N LYS A 156 -6.18 -6.19 17.68
CA LYS A 156 -6.11 -5.15 18.71
C LYS A 156 -6.54 -3.81 18.13
N TRP A 157 -7.37 -3.08 18.85
CA TRP A 157 -7.73 -1.71 18.50
C TRP A 157 -6.50 -0.81 18.51
N LYS A 158 -6.33 -0.05 17.42
CA LYS A 158 -5.23 0.89 17.22
C LYS A 158 -5.70 2.10 16.42
N GLY A 159 -5.03 3.23 16.60
CA GLY A 159 -5.40 4.50 16.01
C GLY A 159 -4.24 5.50 15.97
N GLY A 160 -4.49 6.66 15.38
CA GLY A 160 -3.52 7.75 15.25
C GLY A 160 -2.48 7.57 14.15
N LEU A 161 -2.66 6.62 13.22
CA LEU A 161 -1.78 6.49 12.05
C LEU A 161 -2.20 7.46 10.95
N LYS A 162 -1.23 8.19 10.38
CA LYS A 162 -1.42 9.01 9.18
C LYS A 162 -0.67 8.41 8.01
N ILE A 163 -1.36 8.20 6.89
CA ILE A 163 -0.78 7.80 5.62
C ILE A 163 -0.72 9.03 4.72
N HIS A 164 0.48 9.55 4.47
CA HIS A 164 0.67 10.74 3.62
C HIS A 164 0.63 10.37 2.14
N HIS A 165 1.31 9.28 1.78
CA HIS A 165 1.26 8.66 0.46
C HIS A 165 1.89 7.27 0.50
N ALA A 166 1.56 6.42 -0.47
CA ALA A 166 2.42 5.32 -0.87
C ALA A 166 3.35 5.79 -2.00
N PHE A 167 4.41 5.06 -2.28
CA PHE A 167 5.25 5.31 -3.45
C PHE A 167 5.78 4.02 -4.05
N ILE A 168 6.08 4.08 -5.34
CA ILE A 168 6.84 3.08 -6.06
C ILE A 168 8.03 3.76 -6.76
N GLN A 169 9.20 3.13 -6.74
CA GLN A 169 10.42 3.66 -7.35
C GLN A 169 11.20 2.56 -8.05
N GLU A 170 11.55 2.73 -9.31
CA GLU A 170 12.53 1.91 -10.01
C GLU A 170 13.91 2.09 -9.36
N ILE A 171 14.58 0.98 -9.06
CA ILE A 171 15.94 0.97 -8.53
C ILE A 171 16.90 0.40 -9.56
N VAL A 172 18.04 1.10 -9.76
CA VAL A 172 19.13 0.64 -10.63
C VAL A 172 20.01 -0.29 -9.81
N VAL A 173 20.21 -1.51 -10.29
CA VAL A 173 21.19 -2.48 -9.75
C VAL A 173 22.44 -2.45 -10.60
#